data_AF-A0AAW6CSE8-F1
#
_entry.id   AF-A0AAW6CSE8-F1
#
_cell.length_a   1.000
_cell.length_b   1.000
_cell.length_c   1.000
_cell.angle_alpha   90.00
_cell.angle_beta   90.00
_cell.angle_gamma   90.00
#
_symmetry.space_group_name_H-M   'P 1'
#
loop_
_entity.id
_entity.type
_entity.pdbx_description
1 polymer ?
#
loop_
_entity_poly.entity_id
_entity_poly.type
_entity_poly.pdbx_seq_one_letter_code
_entity_poly.pdbx_strand_id
1 'polypeptide(L)'
;MTYIQSNLKFLRNKMNISQEELAKRLFVTHQTVSNHENGKSQPNFEMIEKYASFFNVPFEDLIHKDLSLKQKPTRILFDSIIFDTKDKVFIILDGSKGTYSYKNIKKCEILNEKARFRGKEPPFTHQVVTGVDWMIAANFMEQPFYVGLRITMKDDTQLVVYISKNPTRTQTDQHIKAFQEAEKIKHLIDRIINKYQLESGPVTVNKKENTFTIHSGDCGVYPLNELVKCSVVFEKARDAKHNKPFARQMLISPMTQGFAGIYFLHIGLQFTFKDGNKKYAFVSQNAVQPYSDEYRKIHLQAQQMRKGIVKLISH
;
A
#
# COMPACT_ATOMS: atom_id res chain seq x y z
N MET A 1 20.78 -19.79 -10.81
CA MET A 1 20.40 -20.69 -9.70
C MET A 1 19.10 -21.37 -10.08
N THR A 2 19.00 -22.70 -9.94
CA THR A 2 17.78 -23.48 -10.20
C THR A 2 16.99 -23.67 -8.91
N TYR A 3 15.66 -23.68 -8.96
CA TYR A 3 14.78 -23.87 -7.79
C TYR A 3 14.31 -25.31 -7.61
N ILE A 4 14.71 -26.22 -8.50
CA ILE A 4 14.15 -27.56 -8.62
C ILE A 4 14.11 -28.35 -7.31
N GLN A 5 15.21 -28.37 -6.54
CA GLN A 5 15.28 -29.16 -5.30
C GLN A 5 14.29 -28.63 -4.25
N SER A 6 14.29 -27.31 -4.06
CA SER A 6 13.38 -26.63 -3.12
C SER A 6 11.91 -26.75 -3.53
N ASN A 7 11.62 -26.66 -4.83
CA ASN A 7 10.28 -26.78 -5.37
C ASN A 7 9.71 -28.19 -5.23
N LEU A 8 10.50 -29.23 -5.52
CA LEU A 8 10.07 -30.63 -5.39
C LEU A 8 9.65 -30.93 -3.94
N LYS A 9 10.49 -30.55 -2.99
CA LYS A 9 10.20 -30.73 -1.56
C LYS A 9 8.96 -29.95 -1.13
N PHE A 10 8.83 -28.71 -1.59
CA PHE A 10 7.67 -27.87 -1.30
C PHE A 10 6.37 -28.46 -1.84
N LEU A 11 6.33 -28.86 -3.11
CA LEU A 11 5.15 -29.42 -3.78
C LEU A 11 4.75 -30.76 -3.16
N ARG A 12 5.72 -31.63 -2.84
CA ARG A 12 5.48 -32.89 -2.13
C ARG A 12 4.82 -32.66 -0.77
N ASN A 13 5.35 -31.73 0.02
CA ASN A 13 4.78 -31.38 1.32
C ASN A 13 3.38 -30.74 1.18
N LYS A 14 3.15 -29.91 0.14
CA LYS A 14 1.84 -29.32 -0.15
C LYS A 14 0.76 -30.37 -0.46
N MET A 15 1.15 -31.51 -1.03
CA MET A 15 0.27 -32.66 -1.27
C MET A 15 0.18 -33.63 -0.09
N ASN A 16 0.89 -33.38 1.01
CA ASN A 16 0.94 -34.24 2.21
C ASN A 16 1.35 -35.70 1.93
N ILE A 17 2.30 -35.94 1.02
CA ILE A 17 2.84 -37.28 0.72
C ILE A 17 4.30 -37.44 1.15
N SER A 18 4.72 -38.67 1.47
CA SER A 18 6.11 -38.99 1.82
C SER A 18 7.00 -39.07 0.58
N GLN A 19 8.33 -39.02 0.77
CA GLN A 19 9.29 -39.25 -0.34
C GLN A 19 9.13 -40.64 -0.96
N GLU A 20 8.79 -41.63 -0.14
CA GLU A 20 8.56 -43.01 -0.57
C GLU A 20 7.30 -43.11 -1.44
N GLU A 21 6.22 -42.45 -1.03
CA GLU A 21 4.97 -42.41 -1.80
C GLU A 21 5.16 -41.70 -3.14
N LEU A 22 5.88 -40.57 -3.16
CA LEU A 22 6.22 -39.87 -4.40
C LEU A 22 7.07 -40.76 -5.32
N ALA A 23 8.05 -41.48 -4.76
CA ALA A 23 8.90 -42.38 -5.52
C ALA A 23 8.11 -43.52 -6.17
N LYS A 24 7.17 -44.14 -5.43
CA LYS A 24 6.26 -45.17 -5.94
C LYS A 24 5.41 -44.65 -7.10
N ARG A 25 4.82 -43.46 -6.98
CA ARG A 25 3.99 -42.87 -8.03
C ARG A 25 4.75 -42.48 -9.29
N LEU A 26 6.04 -42.17 -9.16
CA LEU A 26 6.90 -41.81 -10.29
C LEU A 26 7.72 -42.98 -10.83
N PHE A 27 7.53 -44.20 -10.29
CA PHE A 27 8.27 -45.41 -10.65
C PHE A 27 9.79 -45.24 -10.53
N VAL A 28 10.25 -44.61 -9.45
CA VAL A 28 11.67 -44.45 -9.12
C VAL A 28 11.96 -44.90 -7.70
N THR A 29 13.24 -45.00 -7.33
CA THR A 29 13.63 -45.35 -5.97
C THR A 29 13.42 -44.18 -5.01
N HIS A 30 13.18 -44.48 -3.73
CA HIS A 30 13.18 -43.48 -2.66
C HIS A 30 14.46 -42.64 -2.66
N GLN A 31 15.63 -43.28 -2.90
CA GLN A 31 16.92 -42.60 -2.92
C GLN A 31 17.01 -41.56 -4.04
N THR A 32 16.42 -41.84 -5.21
CA THR A 32 16.35 -40.91 -6.34
C THR A 32 15.62 -39.62 -5.94
N VAL A 33 14.41 -39.74 -5.37
CA VAL A 33 13.63 -38.58 -4.90
C VAL A 33 14.36 -37.83 -3.79
N SER A 34 14.92 -38.54 -2.82
CA SER A 34 15.67 -37.94 -1.71
C SER A 34 16.90 -37.17 -2.21
N ASN A 35 17.65 -37.73 -3.17
CA ASN A 35 18.82 -37.06 -3.74
C ASN A 35 18.44 -35.79 -4.51
N HIS A 36 17.33 -35.82 -5.26
CA HIS A 36 16.83 -34.65 -5.97
C HIS A 36 16.36 -33.54 -5.01
N GLU A 37 15.59 -33.88 -3.97
CA GLU A 37 15.12 -32.88 -2.99
C GLU A 37 16.25 -32.28 -2.15
N ASN A 38 17.34 -33.03 -1.94
CA ASN A 38 18.50 -32.57 -1.17
C ASN A 38 19.65 -32.02 -2.05
N GLY A 39 19.48 -32.00 -3.37
CA GLY A 39 20.50 -31.51 -4.31
C GLY A 39 21.75 -32.37 -4.43
N LYS A 40 21.70 -33.62 -3.99
CA LYS A 40 22.80 -34.59 -4.15
C LYS A 40 22.95 -35.08 -5.60
N SER A 41 21.85 -35.06 -6.35
CA SER A 41 21.85 -35.31 -7.80
C SER A 41 20.85 -34.39 -8.49
N GLN A 42 21.02 -34.19 -9.80
CA GLN A 42 20.10 -33.42 -10.63
C GLN A 42 19.18 -34.37 -11.41
N PRO A 43 17.85 -34.13 -11.44
CA PRO A 43 16.97 -34.85 -12.34
C PRO A 43 17.35 -34.58 -13.80
N ASN A 44 17.32 -35.62 -14.64
CA ASN A 44 17.43 -35.44 -16.09
C ASN A 44 16.12 -34.87 -16.66
N PHE A 45 16.13 -34.45 -17.93
CA PHE A 45 14.98 -33.82 -18.58
C PHE A 45 13.69 -34.66 -18.46
N GLU A 46 13.76 -35.96 -18.74
CA GLU A 46 12.61 -36.88 -18.61
C GLU A 46 12.04 -36.90 -17.19
N MET A 47 12.90 -36.90 -16.16
CA MET A 47 12.47 -36.89 -14.77
C MET A 47 11.84 -35.53 -14.40
N ILE A 48 12.34 -34.42 -14.95
CA ILE A 48 11.74 -33.09 -14.76
C ILE A 48 10.32 -33.08 -15.34
N GLU A 49 10.11 -33.62 -16.54
CA GLU A 49 8.79 -33.73 -17.15
C GLU A 49 7.82 -34.59 -16.32
N LYS A 50 8.32 -35.72 -15.76
CA LYS A 50 7.53 -36.56 -14.84
C LYS A 50 7.12 -35.80 -13.59
N TYR A 51 8.03 -35.04 -12.97
CA TYR A 51 7.70 -34.20 -11.83
C TYR A 51 6.70 -33.09 -12.18
N ALA A 52 6.94 -32.38 -13.28
CA ALA A 52 6.08 -31.28 -13.75
C ALA A 52 4.64 -31.77 -14.00
N SER A 53 4.51 -32.91 -14.68
CA SER A 53 3.22 -33.56 -14.95
C SER A 53 2.54 -34.02 -13.66
N PHE A 54 3.28 -34.67 -12.76
CA PHE A 54 2.74 -35.18 -11.49
C PHE A 54 2.19 -34.06 -10.59
N PHE A 55 2.91 -32.95 -10.49
CA PHE A 55 2.51 -31.81 -9.67
C PHE A 55 1.61 -30.80 -10.39
N ASN A 56 1.30 -31.04 -11.68
CA ASN A 56 0.56 -30.15 -12.55
C ASN A 56 1.10 -28.70 -12.54
N VAL A 57 2.41 -28.57 -12.77
CA VAL A 57 3.12 -27.29 -12.90
C VAL A 57 3.90 -27.24 -14.21
N PRO A 58 3.98 -26.09 -14.89
CA PRO A 58 4.82 -25.95 -16.07
C PRO A 58 6.29 -26.28 -15.76
N PHE A 59 6.96 -26.99 -16.67
CA PHE A 59 8.35 -27.42 -16.46
C PHE A 59 9.28 -26.22 -16.21
N GLU A 60 9.08 -25.11 -16.93
CA GLU A 60 9.84 -23.86 -16.77
C GLU A 60 9.69 -23.29 -15.36
N ASP A 61 8.48 -23.34 -14.80
CA ASP A 61 8.17 -22.83 -13.47
C ASP A 61 8.83 -23.70 -12.39
N LEU A 62 8.87 -25.02 -12.60
CA LEU A 62 9.53 -25.96 -11.70
C LEU A 62 11.05 -25.71 -11.60
N ILE A 63 11.69 -25.24 -12.68
CA ILE A 63 13.15 -24.99 -12.73
C ILE A 63 13.49 -23.56 -12.30
N HIS A 64 12.76 -22.56 -12.82
CA HIS A 64 13.19 -21.16 -12.81
C HIS A 64 12.45 -20.28 -11.81
N LYS A 65 11.36 -20.75 -11.18
CA LYS A 65 10.60 -19.96 -10.20
C LYS A 65 10.62 -20.64 -8.83
N ASP A 66 10.76 -19.86 -7.76
CA ASP A 66 10.53 -20.35 -6.41
C ASP A 66 9.02 -20.48 -6.16
N LEU A 67 8.53 -21.73 -6.14
CA LEU A 67 7.10 -22.03 -5.97
C LEU A 67 6.64 -21.95 -4.52
N SER A 68 7.58 -21.90 -3.55
CA SER A 68 7.26 -21.74 -2.14
C SER A 68 6.82 -20.31 -1.80
N LEU A 69 7.20 -19.34 -2.63
CA LEU A 69 6.76 -17.96 -2.49
C LEU A 69 5.28 -17.87 -2.83
N LYS A 70 4.47 -17.36 -1.89
CA LYS A 70 3.06 -17.00 -2.16
C LYS A 70 3.05 -16.03 -3.34
N GLN A 71 2.64 -16.51 -4.51
CA GLN A 71 2.42 -15.63 -5.65
C GLN A 71 1.34 -14.63 -5.23
N LYS A 72 1.72 -13.35 -5.19
CA LYS A 72 0.73 -12.30 -4.97
C LYS A 72 -0.24 -12.36 -6.14
N PRO A 73 -1.55 -12.33 -5.90
CA PRO A 73 -2.52 -12.38 -6.98
C PRO A 73 -2.23 -11.24 -7.96
N THR A 74 -2.12 -11.59 -9.24
CA THR A 74 -1.90 -10.63 -10.32
C THR A 74 -3.08 -9.67 -10.42
N ARG A 75 -4.29 -10.13 -10.09
CA ARG A 75 -5.50 -9.32 -10.02
C ARG A 75 -6.22 -9.49 -8.68
N ILE A 76 -6.64 -8.36 -8.10
CA ILE A 76 -7.53 -8.33 -6.94
C ILE A 76 -8.89 -7.83 -7.45
N LEU A 77 -9.92 -8.65 -7.27
CA LEU A 77 -11.26 -8.40 -7.82
C LEU A 77 -12.20 -7.92 -6.72
N PHE A 78 -12.95 -6.87 -7.03
CA PHE A 78 -14.15 -6.44 -6.35
C PHE A 78 -15.25 -6.30 -7.40
N ASP A 79 -16.52 -6.30 -6.97
CA ASP A 79 -17.66 -6.20 -7.88
C ASP A 79 -17.60 -4.96 -8.78
N SER A 80 -17.12 -3.83 -8.24
CA SER A 80 -17.11 -2.54 -8.92
C SER A 80 -15.74 -2.08 -9.41
N ILE A 81 -14.66 -2.76 -9.02
CA ILE A 81 -13.29 -2.36 -9.35
C ILE A 81 -12.32 -3.54 -9.35
N ILE A 82 -11.41 -3.56 -10.31
CA ILE A 82 -10.34 -4.55 -10.42
C ILE A 82 -8.99 -3.85 -10.26
N PHE A 83 -8.07 -4.45 -9.51
CA PHE A 83 -6.69 -3.99 -9.37
C PHE A 83 -5.76 -4.98 -10.06
N ASP A 84 -5.11 -4.56 -11.14
CA ASP A 84 -4.04 -5.32 -11.79
C ASP A 84 -2.70 -4.93 -11.18
N THR A 85 -2.11 -5.84 -10.41
CA THR A 85 -0.85 -5.61 -9.72
C THR A 85 0.35 -5.82 -10.63
N LYS A 86 0.19 -6.47 -11.80
CA LYS A 86 1.26 -6.64 -12.78
C LYS A 86 1.43 -5.35 -13.58
N ASP A 87 0.36 -4.89 -14.20
CA ASP A 87 0.37 -3.74 -15.13
C ASP A 87 0.27 -2.39 -14.40
N LYS A 88 0.08 -2.41 -13.07
CA LYS A 88 -0.01 -1.24 -12.20
C LYS A 88 -1.17 -0.30 -12.56
N VAL A 89 -2.31 -0.91 -12.89
CA VAL A 89 -3.55 -0.22 -13.25
C VAL A 89 -4.74 -0.71 -12.42
N PHE A 90 -5.74 0.13 -12.26
CA PHE A 90 -7.07 -0.27 -11.78
C PHE A 90 -8.11 -0.07 -12.89
N ILE A 91 -9.16 -0.88 -12.85
CA ILE A 91 -10.25 -0.86 -13.82
C ILE A 91 -11.54 -0.63 -13.06
N ILE A 92 -12.22 0.49 -13.32
CA ILE A 92 -13.52 0.79 -12.72
C ILE A 92 -14.61 0.14 -13.56
N LEU A 93 -15.51 -0.61 -12.92
CA LEU A 93 -16.63 -1.33 -13.55
C LEU A 93 -17.98 -0.64 -13.34
N ASP A 94 -18.14 0.14 -12.25
CA ASP A 94 -19.34 0.95 -11.96
C ASP A 94 -18.93 2.36 -11.50
N GLY A 95 -19.50 3.39 -12.14
CA GLY A 95 -19.10 4.80 -11.99
C GLY A 95 -18.30 5.30 -13.19
N SER A 96 -17.13 5.88 -12.95
CA SER A 96 -16.20 6.39 -13.97
C SER A 96 -15.46 5.26 -14.68
N LYS A 97 -16.20 4.42 -15.43
CA LYS A 97 -15.67 3.22 -16.08
C LYS A 97 -14.45 3.51 -16.94
N GLY A 98 -13.46 2.62 -16.87
CA GLY A 98 -12.20 2.77 -17.61
C GLY A 98 -11.02 2.18 -16.87
N THR A 99 -9.84 2.30 -17.48
CA THR A 99 -8.57 1.81 -16.93
C THR A 99 -7.66 2.99 -16.59
N TYR A 100 -7.08 2.96 -15.39
CA TYR A 100 -6.35 4.10 -14.84
C TYR A 100 -5.06 3.64 -14.16
N SER A 101 -4.01 4.47 -14.22
CA SER A 101 -2.71 4.14 -13.63
C SER A 101 -2.64 4.41 -12.14
N TYR A 102 -2.01 3.50 -11.39
CA TYR A 102 -1.69 3.71 -9.97
C TYR A 102 -0.83 4.95 -9.72
N LYS A 103 0.06 5.28 -10.65
CA LYS A 103 1.00 6.42 -10.52
C LYS A 103 0.29 7.77 -10.41
N ASN A 104 -0.93 7.84 -10.93
CA ASN A 104 -1.69 9.07 -11.06
C ASN A 104 -2.69 9.25 -9.91
N ILE A 105 -2.81 8.30 -8.99
CA ILE A 105 -3.71 8.43 -7.83
C ILE A 105 -3.12 9.45 -6.85
N LYS A 106 -3.93 10.43 -6.45
CA LYS A 106 -3.61 11.46 -5.45
C LYS A 106 -4.22 11.14 -4.08
N LYS A 107 -5.51 10.81 -4.03
CA LYS A 107 -6.22 10.42 -2.80
C LYS A 107 -7.47 9.59 -3.09
N CYS A 108 -8.00 8.92 -2.07
CA CYS A 108 -9.27 8.19 -2.12
C CYS A 108 -10.10 8.46 -0.86
N GLU A 109 -11.40 8.72 -1.05
CA GLU A 109 -12.36 9.06 0.00
C GLU A 109 -13.62 8.20 -0.16
N ILE A 110 -14.21 7.74 0.96
CA ILE A 110 -15.53 7.09 0.96
C ILE A 110 -16.58 8.18 1.09
N LEU A 111 -17.58 8.17 0.21
CA LEU A 111 -18.66 9.14 0.17
C LEU A 111 -20.00 8.44 -0.06
N ASN A 112 -21.07 9.10 0.38
CA ASN A 112 -22.43 8.63 0.17
C ASN A 112 -23.18 9.62 -0.74
N GLU A 113 -23.76 9.14 -1.84
CA GLU A 113 -24.53 9.97 -2.77
C GLU A 113 -26.03 9.75 -2.62
N LYS A 114 -26.82 10.82 -2.46
CA LYS A 114 -28.28 10.73 -2.43
C LYS A 114 -28.81 10.03 -3.69
N ALA A 115 -29.61 8.97 -3.50
CA ALA A 115 -29.96 8.05 -4.58
C ALA A 115 -30.69 8.71 -5.74
N ARG A 116 -31.48 9.76 -5.48
CA ARG A 116 -32.26 10.49 -6.49
C ARG A 116 -31.42 11.25 -7.52
N PHE A 117 -30.12 11.48 -7.24
CA PHE A 117 -29.21 12.24 -8.11
C PHE A 117 -28.24 11.36 -8.90
N ARG A 118 -28.11 10.07 -8.55
CA ARG A 118 -27.22 9.15 -9.28
C ARG A 118 -27.61 9.13 -10.76
N GLY A 119 -26.62 9.42 -11.62
CA GLY A 119 -26.78 9.43 -13.07
C GLY A 119 -27.55 10.63 -13.65
N LYS A 120 -28.01 11.57 -12.80
CA LYS A 120 -28.65 12.81 -13.25
C LYS A 120 -27.74 14.02 -13.14
N GLU A 121 -26.82 13.98 -12.19
CA GLU A 121 -25.88 15.05 -11.91
C GLU A 121 -24.46 14.49 -11.76
N PRO A 122 -23.44 15.37 -11.73
CA PRO A 122 -22.09 14.95 -11.42
C PRO A 122 -22.05 14.16 -10.09
N PRO A 123 -21.43 12.98 -10.06
CA PRO A 123 -21.46 12.12 -8.88
C PRO A 123 -20.92 12.79 -7.62
N PHE A 124 -21.48 12.40 -6.47
CA PHE A 124 -21.16 12.97 -5.14
C PHE A 124 -21.27 14.50 -5.01
N THR A 125 -22.00 15.18 -5.91
CA THR A 125 -22.39 16.59 -5.67
C THR A 125 -23.34 16.67 -4.47
N HIS A 126 -24.24 15.70 -4.37
CA HIS A 126 -25.28 15.63 -3.35
C HIS A 126 -24.96 14.57 -2.29
N GLN A 127 -24.13 14.94 -1.31
CA GLN A 127 -23.61 14.01 -0.31
C GLN A 127 -24.54 13.82 0.89
N VAL A 128 -24.47 12.64 1.50
CA VAL A 128 -25.06 12.31 2.80
C VAL A 128 -23.93 12.11 3.80
N VAL A 129 -23.96 12.83 4.92
CA VAL A 129 -23.04 12.58 6.04
C VAL A 129 -23.70 11.54 6.93
N THR A 130 -23.04 10.41 7.13
CA THR A 130 -23.52 9.34 8.02
C THR A 130 -22.63 9.32 9.25
N GLY A 131 -23.18 9.51 10.46
CA GLY A 131 -22.42 9.31 11.71
C GLY A 131 -22.46 10.44 12.74
N VAL A 132 -23.33 11.44 12.60
CA VAL A 132 -23.56 12.49 13.63
C VAL A 132 -25.04 12.49 14.09
N ASP A 133 -25.77 11.41 13.82
CA ASP A 133 -27.23 11.44 13.62
C ASP A 133 -28.08 11.05 14.84
N TRP A 134 -27.65 11.38 16.06
CA TRP A 134 -28.67 11.55 17.12
C TRP A 134 -29.43 12.87 16.95
N MET A 135 -28.87 13.84 16.20
CA MET A 135 -29.51 15.14 15.92
C MET A 135 -30.37 15.16 14.63
N ILE A 136 -30.10 14.30 13.64
CA ILE A 136 -30.86 14.28 12.37
C ILE A 136 -32.17 13.48 12.46
N ALA A 137 -32.24 12.53 13.40
CA ALA A 137 -33.45 11.74 13.67
C ALA A 137 -34.70 12.60 13.98
N ALA A 138 -34.52 13.86 14.39
CA ALA A 138 -35.64 14.74 14.71
C ALA A 138 -36.37 15.31 13.47
N ASN A 139 -35.71 15.48 12.30
CA ASN A 139 -36.30 16.31 11.22
C ASN A 139 -36.25 15.77 9.78
N PHE A 140 -35.61 14.65 9.46
CA PHE A 140 -35.61 14.16 8.06
C PHE A 140 -35.73 12.64 7.97
N MET A 141 -36.80 12.17 7.32
CA MET A 141 -36.88 10.81 6.78
C MET A 141 -35.60 10.49 6.01
N GLU A 142 -34.78 9.55 6.50
CA GLU A 142 -33.50 9.23 5.91
C GLU A 142 -33.66 8.85 4.43
N GLN A 143 -33.19 9.74 3.55
CA GLN A 143 -33.25 9.51 2.12
C GLN A 143 -32.27 8.39 1.75
N PRO A 144 -32.67 7.45 0.88
CA PRO A 144 -31.77 6.40 0.45
C PRO A 144 -30.58 6.99 -0.33
N PHE A 145 -29.42 6.35 -0.20
CA PHE A 145 -28.16 6.79 -0.80
C PHE A 145 -27.34 5.62 -1.34
N TYR A 146 -26.35 5.90 -2.18
CA TYR A 146 -25.36 4.93 -2.63
C TYR A 146 -24.04 5.15 -1.90
N VAL A 147 -23.40 4.06 -1.46
CA VAL A 147 -22.04 4.09 -0.94
C VAL A 147 -21.07 4.00 -2.11
N GLY A 148 -20.07 4.87 -2.14
CA GLY A 148 -19.06 4.86 -3.19
C GLY A 148 -17.71 5.43 -2.76
N LEU A 149 -16.77 5.40 -3.69
CA LEU A 149 -15.43 5.96 -3.53
C LEU A 149 -15.23 7.11 -4.52
N ARG A 150 -14.64 8.20 -4.03
CA ARG A 150 -14.07 9.26 -4.85
C ARG A 150 -12.56 9.11 -4.88
N ILE A 151 -12.02 8.80 -6.05
CA ILE A 151 -10.58 8.75 -6.31
C ILE A 151 -10.19 10.05 -7.02
N THR A 152 -9.40 10.89 -6.35
CA THR A 152 -8.83 12.08 -6.98
C THR A 152 -7.49 11.71 -7.61
N MET A 153 -7.30 12.08 -8.85
CA MET A 153 -6.08 11.90 -9.62
C MET A 153 -5.14 13.11 -9.45
N LYS A 154 -3.89 13.01 -9.89
CA LYS A 154 -2.86 14.05 -9.73
C LYS A 154 -3.14 15.31 -10.55
N ASP A 155 -3.83 15.17 -11.67
CA ASP A 155 -4.38 16.23 -12.52
C ASP A 155 -5.71 16.78 -12.00
N ASP A 156 -6.08 16.45 -10.76
CA ASP A 156 -7.33 16.82 -10.08
C ASP A 156 -8.61 16.25 -10.70
N THR A 157 -8.50 15.38 -11.71
CA THR A 157 -9.61 14.58 -12.22
C THR A 157 -10.22 13.75 -11.09
N GLN A 158 -11.55 13.75 -10.96
CA GLN A 158 -12.28 12.96 -9.97
C GLN A 158 -12.93 11.75 -10.61
N LEU A 159 -12.52 10.57 -10.17
CA LEU A 159 -13.10 9.29 -10.57
C LEU A 159 -14.01 8.78 -9.47
N VAL A 160 -15.10 8.14 -9.89
CA VAL A 160 -16.16 7.64 -9.01
C VAL A 160 -16.26 6.14 -9.15
N VAL A 161 -16.36 5.45 -8.02
CA VAL A 161 -16.65 4.02 -7.97
C VAL A 161 -17.88 3.80 -7.09
N TYR A 162 -18.98 3.32 -7.65
CA TYR A 162 -20.14 2.94 -6.84
C TYR A 162 -19.95 1.55 -6.26
N ILE A 163 -19.99 1.41 -4.93
CA ILE A 163 -19.78 0.12 -4.25
C ILE A 163 -21.13 -0.57 -4.00
N SER A 164 -22.13 0.16 -3.50
CA SER A 164 -23.46 -0.41 -3.35
C SER A 164 -24.20 -0.44 -4.70
N LYS A 165 -24.61 -1.63 -5.14
CA LYS A 165 -25.40 -1.79 -6.37
C LYS A 165 -26.77 -1.10 -6.29
N ASN A 166 -27.43 -1.26 -5.15
CA ASN A 166 -28.74 -0.67 -4.86
C ASN A 166 -28.61 0.48 -3.84
N PRO A 167 -29.56 1.44 -3.82
CA PRO A 167 -29.65 2.41 -2.74
C PRO A 167 -29.77 1.72 -1.39
N THR A 168 -29.24 2.36 -0.36
CA THR A 168 -29.25 1.87 1.01
C THR A 168 -29.61 2.98 1.98
N ARG A 169 -29.78 2.64 3.26
CA ARG A 169 -30.04 3.57 4.37
C ARG A 169 -29.10 3.27 5.52
N THR A 170 -28.91 4.24 6.40
CA THR A 170 -28.01 4.14 7.55
C THR A 170 -28.37 2.92 8.40
N GLN A 171 -27.36 2.25 8.95
CA GLN A 171 -27.50 1.06 9.82
C GLN A 171 -28.19 -0.17 9.21
N THR A 172 -28.54 -0.18 7.92
CA THR A 172 -28.99 -1.42 7.27
C THR A 172 -27.82 -2.38 7.00
N ASP A 173 -28.08 -3.68 6.96
CA ASP A 173 -27.07 -4.69 6.62
C ASP A 173 -26.38 -4.42 5.28
N GLN A 174 -27.15 -3.95 4.30
CA GLN A 174 -26.65 -3.59 2.99
C GLN A 174 -25.66 -2.42 3.07
N HIS A 175 -25.98 -1.39 3.86
CA HIS A 175 -25.09 -0.26 4.11
C HIS A 175 -23.80 -0.72 4.78
N ILE A 176 -23.90 -1.51 5.85
CA ILE A 176 -22.75 -2.01 6.61
C ILE A 176 -21.82 -2.82 5.69
N LYS A 177 -22.36 -3.74 4.89
CA LYS A 177 -21.57 -4.55 3.94
C LYS A 177 -20.88 -3.69 2.88
N ALA A 178 -21.61 -2.76 2.27
CA ALA A 178 -21.06 -1.86 1.25
C ALA A 178 -19.97 -0.95 1.82
N PHE A 179 -20.15 -0.43 3.04
CA PHE A 179 -19.15 0.39 3.71
C PHE A 179 -17.88 -0.41 4.03
N GLN A 180 -18.02 -1.62 4.56
CA GLN A 180 -16.87 -2.50 4.82
C GLN A 180 -16.09 -2.87 3.55
N GLU A 181 -16.78 -3.08 2.42
CA GLU A 181 -16.13 -3.29 1.13
C GLU A 181 -15.38 -2.04 0.66
N ALA A 182 -16.02 -0.86 0.76
CA ALA A 182 -15.41 0.42 0.44
C ALA A 182 -14.14 0.68 1.27
N GLU A 183 -14.14 0.36 2.57
CA GLU A 183 -12.96 0.46 3.44
C GLU A 183 -11.82 -0.46 2.98
N LYS A 184 -12.11 -1.71 2.61
CA LYS A 184 -11.10 -2.65 2.09
C LYS A 184 -10.44 -2.11 0.81
N ILE A 185 -11.25 -1.58 -0.11
CA ILE A 185 -10.77 -0.99 -1.36
C ILE A 185 -9.95 0.27 -1.07
N LYS A 186 -10.44 1.16 -0.20
CA LYS A 186 -9.72 2.37 0.21
C LYS A 186 -8.36 2.02 0.82
N HIS A 187 -8.29 1.04 1.72
CA HIS A 187 -7.03 0.58 2.29
C HIS A 187 -6.05 0.03 1.26
N LEU A 188 -6.53 -0.65 0.22
CA LEU A 188 -5.69 -1.08 -0.89
C LEU A 188 -5.13 0.13 -1.66
N ILE A 189 -5.98 1.11 -1.99
CA ILE A 189 -5.58 2.34 -2.68
C ILE A 189 -4.59 3.16 -1.83
N ASP A 190 -4.83 3.31 -0.52
CA ASP A 190 -3.92 4.01 0.38
C ASP A 190 -2.53 3.34 0.40
N ARG A 191 -2.46 2.00 0.36
CA ARG A 191 -1.18 1.28 0.23
C ARG A 191 -0.50 1.57 -1.10
N ILE A 192 -1.25 1.65 -2.19
CA ILE A 192 -0.74 1.99 -3.52
C ILE A 192 -0.17 3.42 -3.50
N ILE A 193 -0.93 4.39 -3.01
CA ILE A 193 -0.50 5.80 -2.89
C ILE A 193 0.81 5.89 -2.11
N ASN A 194 0.85 5.29 -0.91
CA ASN A 194 2.04 5.31 -0.06
C ASN A 194 3.27 4.71 -0.75
N LYS A 195 3.09 3.63 -1.52
CA LYS A 195 4.17 3.02 -2.28
C LYS A 195 4.74 3.99 -3.32
N TYR A 196 3.89 4.66 -4.10
CA TYR A 196 4.36 5.58 -5.15
C TYR A 196 4.88 6.91 -4.60
N GLN A 197 4.40 7.35 -3.44
CA GLN A 197 5.01 8.48 -2.72
C GLN A 197 6.45 8.16 -2.29
N LEU A 198 6.75 6.92 -1.88
CA LEU A 198 8.11 6.47 -1.58
C LEU A 198 8.98 6.24 -2.81
N GLU A 199 8.43 6.26 -4.03
CA GLU A 199 9.20 6.12 -5.27
C GLU A 199 9.52 7.48 -5.92
N SER A 200 8.88 8.58 -5.48
CA SER A 200 9.00 9.91 -6.09
C SER A 200 9.04 11.07 -5.09
N GLY A 201 9.12 10.77 -3.78
CA GLY A 201 9.12 11.74 -2.70
C GLY A 201 10.53 12.25 -2.32
N PRO A 202 10.64 13.02 -1.23
CA PRO A 202 11.93 13.49 -0.71
C PRO A 202 12.85 12.34 -0.25
N VAL A 203 12.30 11.12 -0.20
CA VAL A 203 13.02 9.89 0.11
C VAL A 203 12.55 8.79 -0.84
N THR A 204 13.50 8.07 -1.43
CA THR A 204 13.22 6.87 -2.23
C THR A 204 13.87 5.63 -1.67
N VAL A 205 13.22 4.47 -1.77
CA VAL A 205 13.75 3.21 -1.23
C VAL A 205 14.04 2.23 -2.36
N ASN A 206 15.29 1.74 -2.43
CA ASN A 206 15.66 0.61 -3.27
C ASN A 206 15.81 -0.66 -2.43
N LYS A 207 14.75 -1.49 -2.44
CA LYS A 207 14.74 -2.75 -1.67
C LYS A 207 15.72 -3.79 -2.19
N LYS A 208 16.06 -3.77 -3.49
CA LYS A 208 16.97 -4.76 -4.08
C LYS A 208 18.41 -4.52 -3.62
N GLU A 209 18.79 -3.26 -3.56
CA GLU A 209 20.12 -2.82 -3.10
C GLU A 209 20.18 -2.60 -1.59
N ASN A 210 19.06 -2.73 -0.88
CA ASN A 210 18.95 -2.47 0.54
C ASN A 210 19.42 -1.06 0.93
N THR A 211 19.05 -0.07 0.12
CA THR A 211 19.40 1.35 0.31
C THR A 211 18.16 2.24 0.28
N PHE A 212 18.30 3.45 0.82
CA PHE A 212 17.36 4.54 0.58
C PHE A 212 18.12 5.82 0.22
N THR A 213 17.51 6.65 -0.61
CA THR A 213 18.07 7.92 -1.05
C THR A 213 17.28 9.05 -0.44
N ILE A 214 17.97 10.01 0.16
CA ILE A 214 17.41 11.29 0.59
C ILE A 214 17.66 12.30 -0.53
N HIS A 215 16.61 12.98 -0.98
CA HIS A 215 16.64 13.95 -2.09
C HIS A 215 16.52 15.41 -1.62
N SER A 216 16.42 15.64 -0.30
CA SER A 216 16.34 16.98 0.28
C SER A 216 16.96 17.00 1.68
N GLY A 217 17.52 18.14 2.11
CA GLY A 217 18.22 18.21 3.39
C GLY A 217 19.58 17.50 3.30
N ASP A 218 19.79 16.46 4.10
CA ASP A 218 21.00 15.64 4.05
C ASP A 218 20.96 14.66 2.86
N CYS A 219 21.13 15.20 1.66
CA CYS A 219 21.01 14.43 0.42
C CYS A 219 22.09 13.34 0.33
N GLY A 220 21.72 12.16 -0.15
CA GLY A 220 22.65 11.05 -0.32
C GLY A 220 21.97 9.68 -0.34
N VAL A 221 22.76 8.64 -0.60
CA VAL A 221 22.34 7.24 -0.53
C VAL A 221 22.82 6.66 0.79
N TYR A 222 21.92 5.98 1.50
CA TYR A 222 22.16 5.44 2.82
C TYR A 222 21.72 3.97 2.92
N PRO A 223 22.42 3.16 3.73
CA PRO A 223 22.08 1.75 3.93
C PRO A 223 20.79 1.60 4.76
N LEU A 224 19.85 0.80 4.27
CA LEU A 224 18.56 0.59 4.91
C LEU A 224 18.66 -0.33 6.15
N ASN A 225 19.58 -1.30 6.16
CA ASN A 225 19.85 -2.20 7.29
C ASN A 225 20.51 -1.52 8.51
N GLU A 226 21.03 -0.31 8.35
CA GLU A 226 21.58 0.48 9.46
C GLU A 226 20.55 1.41 10.08
N LEU A 227 19.40 1.61 9.42
CA LEU A 227 18.35 2.48 9.91
C LEU A 227 17.61 1.82 11.08
N VAL A 228 17.57 2.47 12.24
CA VAL A 228 16.89 1.94 13.45
C VAL A 228 15.58 2.67 13.75
N LYS A 229 15.46 3.94 13.33
CA LYS A 229 14.28 4.76 13.64
C LYS A 229 14.03 5.80 12.56
N CYS A 230 12.75 6.01 12.26
CA CYS A 230 12.27 7.15 11.49
C CYS A 230 11.21 7.92 12.29
N SER A 231 11.39 9.24 12.40
CA SER A 231 10.50 10.15 13.15
C SER A 231 10.10 11.34 12.28
N VAL A 232 8.89 11.85 12.47
CA VAL A 232 8.52 13.17 11.94
C VAL A 232 9.09 14.25 12.86
N VAL A 233 9.74 15.25 12.29
CA VAL A 233 10.37 16.36 13.02
C VAL A 233 9.93 17.70 12.45
N PHE A 234 10.07 18.75 13.28
CA PHE A 234 9.67 20.12 12.94
C PHE A 234 10.78 21.10 13.32
N GLU A 235 10.94 22.15 12.53
CA GLU A 235 11.85 23.26 12.80
C GLU A 235 11.22 24.58 12.37
N LYS A 236 11.52 25.67 13.09
CA LYS A 236 11.05 27.01 12.75
C LYS A 236 11.73 27.45 11.45
N ALA A 237 10.97 28.04 10.54
CA ALA A 237 11.49 28.48 9.24
C ALA A 237 12.71 29.41 9.34
N ARG A 238 12.73 30.28 10.35
CA ARG A 238 13.86 31.19 10.62
C ARG A 238 15.14 30.46 11.04
N ASP A 239 15.02 29.31 11.71
CA ASP A 239 16.16 28.56 12.24
C ASP A 239 16.79 27.65 11.16
N ALA A 240 16.01 27.26 10.15
CA ALA A 240 16.43 26.43 9.02
C ALA A 240 17.39 27.15 8.05
N LYS A 241 17.33 28.48 7.93
CA LYS A 241 18.18 29.25 7.00
C LYS A 241 19.65 29.32 7.39
N HIS A 242 20.00 28.99 8.63
CA HIS A 242 21.33 29.28 9.19
C HIS A 242 22.05 28.06 9.78
N ASN A 243 21.43 26.88 9.78
CA ASN A 243 21.98 25.69 10.42
C ASN A 243 21.82 24.43 9.55
N LYS A 244 22.46 23.33 9.96
CA LYS A 244 22.14 21.98 9.46
C LYS A 244 20.62 21.74 9.57
N PRO A 245 20.01 21.02 8.61
CA PRO A 245 18.57 20.76 8.63
C PRO A 245 18.10 20.19 9.98
N PHE A 246 17.05 20.78 10.56
CA PHE A 246 16.44 20.31 11.81
C PHE A 246 17.42 20.23 13.00
N ALA A 247 18.40 21.12 13.06
CA ALA A 247 19.29 21.27 14.21
C ALA A 247 18.52 21.76 15.46
N ARG A 248 17.47 22.57 15.26
CA ARG A 248 16.63 23.10 16.35
C ARG A 248 15.21 22.56 16.26
N GLN A 249 15.07 21.30 16.66
CA GLN A 249 13.79 20.61 16.64
C GLN A 249 12.82 21.17 17.68
N MET A 250 11.54 21.15 17.33
CA MET A 250 10.46 21.51 18.25
C MET A 250 9.39 20.43 18.34
N LEU A 251 8.73 20.43 19.49
CA LEU A 251 7.51 19.66 19.72
C LEU A 251 6.31 20.53 19.39
N ILE A 252 5.40 20.01 18.56
CA ILE A 252 4.10 20.63 18.31
C ILE A 252 3.08 19.89 19.18
N SER A 253 2.50 20.58 20.16
CA SER A 253 1.48 20.03 21.06
C SER A 253 0.20 20.88 21.03
N PRO A 254 -0.99 20.34 21.36
CA PRO A 254 -2.22 21.13 21.40
C PRO A 254 -2.11 22.37 22.30
N MET A 255 -1.36 22.31 23.39
CA MET A 255 -1.12 23.46 24.30
C MET A 255 -0.33 24.61 23.64
N THR A 256 0.37 24.36 22.53
CA THR A 256 1.09 25.41 21.78
C THR A 256 0.18 26.20 20.81
N GLN A 257 -1.10 25.84 20.66
CA GLN A 257 -2.06 26.53 19.77
C GLN A 257 -2.18 28.03 20.05
N GLY A 258 -2.09 28.46 21.31
CA GLY A 258 -2.23 29.88 21.68
C GLY A 258 -1.11 30.80 21.17
N PHE A 259 0.04 30.25 20.79
CA PHE A 259 1.20 31.00 20.25
C PHE A 259 1.55 30.60 18.80
N ALA A 260 0.80 29.67 18.20
CA ALA A 260 1.09 29.05 16.91
C ALA A 260 0.88 29.99 15.70
N GLY A 261 0.16 31.09 15.88
CA GLY A 261 -0.12 32.05 14.80
C GLY A 261 1.10 32.85 14.30
N ILE A 262 2.22 32.85 15.02
CA ILE A 262 3.31 33.83 14.83
C ILE A 262 4.51 33.24 14.05
N TYR A 263 4.53 31.92 13.79
CA TYR A 263 5.70 31.28 13.20
C TYR A 263 5.36 30.26 12.10
N PHE A 264 6.11 30.32 11.00
CA PHE A 264 6.12 29.28 9.98
C PHE A 264 7.12 28.18 10.34
N LEU A 265 6.84 26.95 9.93
CA LEU A 265 7.67 25.79 10.22
C LEU A 265 7.91 24.91 8.99
N HIS A 266 9.05 24.22 9.00
CA HIS A 266 9.31 23.11 8.09
C HIS A 266 8.97 21.79 8.77
N ILE A 267 8.43 20.85 7.98
CA ILE A 267 8.14 19.48 8.39
C ILE A 267 9.12 18.57 7.68
N GLY A 268 9.75 17.65 8.42
CA GLY A 268 10.72 16.72 7.88
C GLY A 268 10.65 15.33 8.48
N LEU A 269 11.56 14.48 8.00
CA LEU A 269 11.83 13.15 8.54
C LEU A 269 13.24 13.14 9.12
N GLN A 270 13.36 12.58 10.33
CA GLN A 270 14.65 12.22 10.92
C GLN A 270 14.85 10.72 10.79
N PHE A 271 16.01 10.35 10.25
CA PHE A 271 16.55 9.00 10.17
C PHE A 271 17.61 8.84 11.24
N THR A 272 17.51 7.83 12.09
CA THR A 272 18.52 7.50 13.09
C THR A 272 19.12 6.15 12.76
N PHE A 273 20.45 6.09 12.71
CA PHE A 273 21.24 4.93 12.33
C PHE A 273 21.80 4.22 13.58
N LYS A 274 22.29 2.98 13.41
CA LYS A 274 22.85 2.15 14.48
C LYS A 274 24.03 2.80 15.23
N ASP A 275 24.84 3.57 14.51
CA ASP A 275 25.96 4.34 15.05
C ASP A 275 25.54 5.62 15.81
N GLY A 276 24.23 5.89 15.89
CA GLY A 276 23.66 7.08 16.51
C GLY A 276 23.61 8.31 15.59
N ASN A 277 24.17 8.24 14.38
CA ASN A 277 24.11 9.33 13.42
C ASN A 277 22.66 9.60 13.00
N LYS A 278 22.40 10.87 12.69
CA LYS A 278 21.10 11.36 12.26
C LYS A 278 21.20 12.01 10.89
N LYS A 279 20.22 11.73 10.04
CA LYS A 279 20.04 12.37 8.74
C LYS A 279 18.62 12.88 8.60
N TYR A 280 18.45 13.93 7.82
CA TYR A 280 17.20 14.65 7.73
C TYR A 280 16.74 14.86 6.29
N ALA A 281 15.45 14.68 6.05
CA ALA A 281 14.80 15.01 4.80
C ALA A 281 13.69 16.04 5.01
N PHE A 282 13.61 17.05 4.15
CA PHE A 282 12.48 17.98 4.14
C PHE A 282 11.28 17.32 3.44
N VAL A 283 10.11 17.34 4.07
CA VAL A 283 8.85 16.93 3.44
C VAL A 283 8.11 18.14 2.89
N SER A 284 8.15 19.25 3.61
CA SER A 284 7.63 20.55 3.17
C SER A 284 8.65 21.25 2.24
N GLN A 285 8.25 21.62 1.03
CA GLN A 285 9.07 22.49 0.17
C GLN A 285 9.14 23.93 0.71
N ASN A 286 7.99 24.46 1.11
CA ASN A 286 7.87 25.79 1.72
C ASN A 286 7.52 25.67 3.21
N ALA A 287 7.84 26.71 3.98
CA ALA A 287 7.43 26.74 5.38
C ALA A 287 5.90 26.94 5.47
N VAL A 288 5.27 26.24 6.41
CA VAL A 288 3.81 26.24 6.58
C VAL A 288 3.41 26.79 7.93
N GLN A 289 2.22 27.39 8.01
CA GLN A 289 1.65 27.80 9.28
C GLN A 289 1.10 26.58 10.02
N PRO A 290 1.49 26.33 11.29
CA PRO A 290 0.95 25.22 12.06
C PRO A 290 -0.58 25.26 12.12
N TYR A 291 -1.20 24.07 12.10
CA TYR A 291 -2.65 23.87 12.10
C TYR A 291 -3.44 24.37 10.88
N SER A 292 -2.79 24.98 9.89
CA SER A 292 -3.41 25.23 8.58
C SER A 292 -3.75 23.92 7.86
N ASP A 293 -4.62 23.98 6.85
CA ASP A 293 -4.95 22.81 6.03
C ASP A 293 -3.73 22.28 5.27
N GLU A 294 -2.86 23.18 4.83
CA GLU A 294 -1.59 22.81 4.20
C GLU A 294 -0.68 22.07 5.19
N TYR A 295 -0.56 22.57 6.43
CA TYR A 295 0.16 21.88 7.50
C TYR A 295 -0.42 20.48 7.75
N ARG A 296 -1.75 20.35 7.88
CA ARG A 296 -2.40 19.04 8.12
C ARG A 296 -2.08 18.06 7.00
N LYS A 297 -2.11 18.52 5.76
CA LYS A 297 -1.79 17.72 4.57
C LYS A 297 -0.34 17.25 4.56
N ILE A 298 0.62 18.16 4.72
CA ILE A 298 2.05 17.83 4.72
C ILE A 298 2.41 16.96 5.94
N HIS A 299 1.84 17.26 7.11
CA HIS A 299 2.06 16.45 8.31
C HIS A 299 1.54 15.02 8.14
N LEU A 300 0.33 14.86 7.57
CA LEU A 300 -0.22 13.54 7.26
C LEU A 300 0.68 12.78 6.28
N GLN A 301 1.17 13.47 5.24
CA GLN A 301 2.11 12.91 4.28
C GLN A 301 3.42 12.45 4.96
N ALA A 302 3.99 13.26 5.84
CA ALA A 302 5.18 12.90 6.62
C ALA A 302 4.94 11.67 7.52
N GLN A 303 3.78 11.60 8.19
CA GLN A 303 3.40 10.43 9.00
C GLN A 303 3.23 9.16 8.16
N GLN A 304 2.66 9.29 6.96
CA GLN A 304 2.51 8.18 6.00
C GLN A 304 3.88 7.67 5.52
N MET A 305 4.78 8.57 5.10
CA MET A 305 6.14 8.20 4.71
C MET A 305 6.88 7.51 5.87
N ARG A 306 6.83 8.09 7.07
CA ARG A 306 7.41 7.50 8.28
C ARG A 306 6.91 6.08 8.50
N LYS A 307 5.59 5.86 8.49
CA LYS A 307 4.99 4.52 8.66
C LYS A 307 5.48 3.55 7.58
N GLY A 308 5.60 4.01 6.34
CA GLY A 308 6.12 3.23 5.22
C GLY A 308 7.57 2.77 5.46
N ILE A 309 8.44 3.68 5.90
CA ILE A 309 9.85 3.41 6.18
C ILE A 309 10.02 2.52 7.41
N VAL A 310 9.28 2.77 8.50
CA VAL A 310 9.37 1.96 9.73
C VAL A 310 9.01 0.48 9.46
N LYS A 311 8.04 0.22 8.57
CA LYS A 311 7.70 -1.16 8.17
C LYS A 311 8.83 -1.89 7.45
N LEU A 312 9.80 -1.17 6.91
CA LEU A 312 10.98 -1.74 6.25
C LEU A 312 12.09 -2.07 7.23
N ILE A 313 12.10 -1.44 8.41
CA ILE A 313 13.09 -1.68 9.48
C ILE A 313 12.70 -2.90 10.31
N SER A 314 11.40 -3.19 10.42
CA SER A 314 10.85 -4.27 11.25
C SER A 314 10.93 -5.68 10.65
N HIS A 315 11.62 -5.86 9.53
CA HIS A 315 11.79 -7.12 8.80
C HIS A 315 13.27 -7.28 8.42
#